data_AF-A0AAV6APA9-F1
#
_entry.id   AF-A0AAV6APA9-F1
#
_cell.length_a   1.000
_cell.length_b   1.000
_cell.length_c   1.000
_cell.angle_alpha   90.00
_cell.angle_beta   90.00
_cell.angle_gamma   90.00
#
_symmetry.space_group_name_H-M   'P 1'
#
loop_
_entity.id
_entity.type
_entity.pdbx_description
1 polymer ?
#
loop_
_entity_poly.entity_id
_entity_poly.type
_entity_poly.pdbx_seq_one_letter_code
_entity_poly.pdbx_strand_id
1 'polypeptide(L)'
;EAVADGARAAPPPPEPAAVEEAASAEPLTPEPEPVVEIAPAAPAPPEPEPVVEIAPAEPAPPEPVVDVASVEPPAAEPEPAFEPVRSAETAEPPVEAAAPAPAEAPPPAEPGPAAAQPSSPEVELAALAPTEAVDPLALQFPQVSVLDAGSFRGIRQAKAVVVRLADVRPLPFSERCGPDGVGPNSWHCGGIARAELSRFIGRRPVVCHDERDVSTNGRVREVIARCTVGGADLSLWVAANGWGVPADGAPPSIADAAREAAERAVGRHAPSAPEAAWSGAN
;
A
#
# COMPACT_ATOMS: atom_id res chain seq x y z
N GLU A 1 69.37 -22.15 -29.21
CA GLU A 1 68.60 -21.25 -30.09
C GLU A 1 67.23 -21.06 -29.43
N ALA A 2 67.07 -20.02 -28.61
CA ALA A 2 66.62 -18.66 -28.92
C ALA A 2 65.11 -18.49 -28.63
N VAL A 3 64.75 -17.83 -27.52
CA VAL A 3 64.00 -16.53 -27.39
C VAL A 3 62.56 -16.59 -27.96
N ALA A 4 61.46 -16.31 -27.25
CA ALA A 4 61.13 -15.10 -26.51
C ALA A 4 59.90 -15.29 -25.58
N ASP A 5 59.97 -14.64 -24.42
CA ASP A 5 58.91 -14.43 -23.44
C ASP A 5 58.01 -13.26 -23.90
N GLY A 6 56.72 -13.52 -24.08
CA GLY A 6 55.74 -12.57 -24.61
C GLY A 6 55.07 -11.76 -23.51
N ALA A 7 55.73 -10.69 -23.06
CA ALA A 7 55.16 -9.70 -22.15
C ALA A 7 53.97 -8.97 -22.81
N ARG A 8 52.78 -9.16 -22.23
CA ARG A 8 51.52 -8.53 -22.66
C ARG A 8 51.43 -7.14 -22.03
N ALA A 9 51.79 -6.11 -22.78
CA ALA A 9 51.71 -4.71 -22.35
C ALA A 9 50.25 -4.27 -22.15
N ALA A 10 49.96 -3.65 -21.01
CA ALA A 10 48.69 -2.99 -20.73
C ALA A 10 48.53 -1.72 -21.59
N PRO A 11 47.30 -1.37 -22.02
CA PRO A 11 47.07 -0.12 -22.74
C PRO A 11 47.26 1.10 -21.81
N PRO A 12 47.81 2.22 -22.34
CA PRO A 12 47.98 3.44 -21.56
C PRO A 12 46.63 4.12 -21.27
N PRO A 13 46.54 4.92 -20.18
CA PRO A 13 45.35 5.72 -19.88
C PRO A 13 45.18 6.86 -20.91
N PRO A 14 43.93 7.31 -21.20
CA PRO A 14 43.69 8.45 -22.07
C PRO A 14 44.17 9.76 -21.41
N GLU A 15 44.89 10.56 -22.19
CA GLU A 15 45.38 11.89 -21.84
C GLU A 15 44.24 12.90 -21.62
N PRO A 16 44.42 13.90 -20.73
CA PRO A 16 43.46 14.98 -20.53
C PRO A 16 43.54 15.99 -21.68
N ALA A 17 42.44 16.17 -22.41
CA ALA A 17 42.31 17.25 -23.38
C ALA A 17 42.25 18.60 -22.65
N ALA A 18 43.35 19.35 -22.72
CA ALA A 18 43.46 20.73 -22.28
C ALA A 18 43.30 21.67 -23.48
N VAL A 19 42.31 22.56 -23.37
CA VAL A 19 42.20 23.95 -23.85
C VAL A 19 42.83 24.36 -25.19
N GLU A 20 41.99 24.93 -26.07
CA GLU A 20 42.42 26.09 -26.86
C GLU A 20 41.35 27.19 -26.85
N GLU A 21 41.72 28.28 -26.18
CA GLU A 21 41.08 29.57 -26.09
C GLU A 21 41.55 30.38 -27.30
N ALA A 22 40.63 30.67 -28.24
CA ALA A 22 40.88 31.60 -29.33
C ALA A 22 39.82 32.71 -29.26
N ALA A 23 40.26 33.84 -28.74
CA ALA A 23 39.58 35.12 -28.77
C ALA A 23 39.23 35.52 -30.20
N SER A 24 37.95 35.78 -30.45
CA SER A 24 37.51 36.61 -31.56
C SER A 24 36.47 37.57 -31.00
N ALA A 25 36.85 38.85 -30.97
CA ALA A 25 36.03 39.95 -30.50
C ALA A 25 34.87 40.16 -31.47
N GLU A 26 33.66 39.83 -31.03
CA GLU A 26 32.42 40.32 -31.65
C GLU A 26 31.98 41.63 -30.99
N PRO A 27 31.47 42.59 -31.77
CA PRO A 27 31.12 43.92 -31.28
C PRO A 27 29.95 43.85 -30.28
N LEU A 28 30.09 44.61 -29.19
CA LEU A 28 29.03 44.94 -28.24
C LEU A 28 27.81 45.47 -28.99
N THR A 29 26.84 44.59 -29.26
CA THR A 29 25.45 44.99 -29.46
C THR A 29 24.92 45.54 -28.14
N PRO A 30 24.27 46.70 -28.13
CA PRO A 30 23.69 47.26 -26.92
C PRO A 30 22.70 46.25 -26.32
N GLU A 31 22.82 46.02 -25.00
CA GLU A 31 21.83 45.30 -24.22
C GLU A 31 20.44 45.85 -24.55
N PRO A 32 19.47 45.01 -24.95
CA PRO A 32 18.09 45.45 -24.96
C PRO A 32 17.70 45.74 -23.52
N GLU A 33 17.34 47.00 -23.24
CA GLU A 33 16.72 47.38 -21.98
C GLU A 33 15.61 46.36 -21.64
N PRO A 34 15.44 46.00 -20.36
CA PRO A 34 14.41 45.06 -19.96
C PRO A 34 13.06 45.65 -20.36
N VAL A 35 12.51 45.15 -21.46
CA VAL A 35 11.11 45.34 -21.78
C VAL A 35 10.39 44.62 -20.67
N VAL A 36 9.89 45.41 -19.71
CA VAL A 36 8.92 44.98 -18.73
C VAL A 36 7.73 44.49 -19.55
N GLU A 37 7.71 43.19 -19.82
CA GLU A 37 6.54 42.52 -20.34
C GLU A 37 5.50 42.61 -19.22
N ILE A 38 4.70 43.66 -19.32
CA ILE A 38 3.47 43.82 -18.55
C ILE A 38 2.63 42.62 -18.96
N ALA A 39 2.66 41.57 -18.14
CA ALA A 39 1.73 40.47 -18.25
C ALA A 39 0.33 41.07 -18.44
N PRO A 40 -0.43 40.63 -19.46
CA PRO A 40 -1.79 41.10 -19.63
C PRO A 40 -2.51 40.90 -18.31
N ALA A 41 -3.05 41.99 -17.76
CA ALA A 41 -3.84 41.96 -16.55
C ALA A 41 -4.79 40.76 -16.64
N ALA A 42 -4.69 39.85 -15.68
CA ALA A 42 -5.63 38.76 -15.55
C ALA A 42 -7.04 39.34 -15.72
N PRO A 43 -7.90 38.72 -16.55
CA PRO A 43 -9.27 39.20 -16.71
C PRO A 43 -9.87 39.36 -15.32
N ALA A 44 -10.44 40.54 -15.06
CA ALA A 44 -11.10 40.82 -13.80
C ALA A 44 -12.03 39.62 -13.47
N PRO A 45 -12.07 39.18 -12.20
CA PRO A 45 -13.06 38.19 -11.80
C PRO A 45 -14.42 38.69 -12.27
N PRO A 46 -15.27 37.81 -12.85
CA PRO A 46 -16.60 38.22 -13.29
C PRO A 46 -17.28 38.93 -12.13
N GLU A 47 -17.83 40.12 -12.41
CA GLU A 47 -18.67 40.82 -11.44
C GLU A 47 -19.67 39.82 -10.87
N PRO A 48 -19.87 39.78 -9.53
CA PRO A 48 -20.86 38.90 -8.96
C PRO A 48 -22.18 39.22 -9.64
N GLU A 49 -22.72 38.23 -10.36
CA GLU A 49 -24.05 38.35 -10.95
C GLU A 49 -25.00 38.87 -9.87
N PRO A 50 -25.92 39.79 -10.21
CA PRO A 50 -26.87 40.29 -9.23
C PRO A 50 -27.55 39.09 -8.60
N VAL A 51 -27.32 38.93 -7.29
CA VAL A 51 -28.01 37.94 -6.48
C VAL A 51 -29.48 38.30 -6.66
N VAL A 52 -30.16 37.55 -7.52
CA VAL A 52 -31.61 37.57 -7.59
C VAL A 52 -32.02 37.20 -6.19
N GLU A 53 -32.58 38.17 -5.47
CA GLU A 53 -33.30 37.95 -4.25
C GLU A 53 -34.40 36.96 -4.60
N ILE A 54 -34.12 35.67 -4.39
CA ILE A 54 -35.11 34.61 -4.48
C ILE A 54 -36.09 34.94 -3.36
N ALA A 55 -37.21 35.56 -3.76
CA ALA A 55 -38.38 35.67 -2.92
C ALA A 55 -38.60 34.32 -2.23
N PRO A 56 -38.87 34.30 -0.91
CA PRO A 56 -39.08 33.05 -0.19
C PRO A 56 -40.09 32.22 -0.98
N ALA A 57 -39.65 31.04 -1.43
CA ALA A 57 -40.51 30.11 -2.12
C ALA A 57 -41.74 29.91 -1.24
N GLU A 58 -42.89 30.33 -1.77
CA GLU A 58 -44.17 30.04 -1.19
C GLU A 58 -44.21 28.52 -0.94
N PRO A 59 -44.48 28.08 0.31
CA PRO A 59 -44.42 26.67 0.64
C PRO A 59 -45.36 25.92 -0.29
N ALA A 60 -44.80 24.95 -1.02
CA ALA A 60 -45.58 24.06 -1.86
C ALA A 60 -46.75 23.49 -1.02
N PRO A 61 -47.96 23.40 -1.58
CA PRO A 61 -49.09 22.81 -0.88
C PRO A 61 -48.68 21.41 -0.42
N PRO A 62 -49.01 21.03 0.84
CA PRO A 62 -48.67 19.72 1.33
C PRO A 62 -49.27 18.68 0.39
N GLU A 63 -48.42 17.78 -0.11
CA GLU A 63 -48.88 16.61 -0.84
C GLU A 63 -49.91 15.87 0.03
N PRO A 64 -50.97 15.31 -0.57
CA PRO A 64 -52.01 14.64 0.18
C PRO A 64 -51.38 13.49 0.96
N VAL A 65 -51.34 13.64 2.28
CA VAL A 65 -51.11 12.55 3.21
C VAL A 65 -52.20 11.52 2.94
N VAL A 66 -51.84 10.46 2.21
CA VAL A 66 -52.62 9.25 2.17
C VAL A 66 -52.64 8.71 3.59
N ASP A 67 -53.79 8.89 4.22
CA ASP A 67 -54.15 8.33 5.51
C ASP A 67 -54.05 6.80 5.39
N VAL A 68 -52.91 6.25 5.84
CA VAL A 68 -52.73 4.79 5.95
C VAL A 68 -53.46 4.34 7.22
N ALA A 69 -54.78 4.48 7.18
CA ALA A 69 -55.68 3.90 8.15
C ALA A 69 -55.57 2.37 8.05
N SER A 70 -55.22 1.75 9.17
CA SER A 70 -55.46 0.36 9.52
C SER A 70 -55.19 -0.68 8.42
N VAL A 71 -53.92 -1.08 8.29
CA VAL A 71 -53.63 -2.47 7.94
C VAL A 71 -53.63 -3.26 9.24
N GLU A 72 -54.75 -3.96 9.44
CA GLU A 72 -54.93 -5.02 10.42
C GLU A 72 -53.75 -6.01 10.32
N PRO A 73 -53.09 -6.39 11.44
CA PRO A 73 -51.96 -7.32 11.39
C PRO A 73 -52.45 -8.67 10.83
N PRO A 74 -51.81 -9.23 9.79
CA PRO A 74 -52.12 -10.59 9.37
C PRO A 74 -51.85 -11.54 10.54
N ALA A 75 -52.81 -12.42 10.77
CA ALA A 75 -52.77 -13.46 11.77
C ALA A 75 -51.47 -14.26 11.66
N ALA A 76 -50.88 -14.54 12.82
CA ALA A 76 -49.72 -15.41 12.98
C ALA A 76 -49.96 -16.75 12.27
N GLU A 77 -49.21 -17.00 11.20
CA GLU A 77 -48.99 -18.36 10.71
C GLU A 77 -48.08 -19.10 11.72
N PRO A 78 -48.36 -20.39 11.98
CA PRO A 78 -47.72 -21.14 13.05
C PRO A 78 -46.24 -21.33 12.78
N GLU A 79 -45.44 -21.11 13.83
CA GLU A 79 -44.03 -21.48 13.88
C GLU A 79 -43.87 -22.94 13.43
N PRO A 80 -42.93 -23.26 12.51
CA PRO A 80 -42.56 -24.65 12.30
C PRO A 80 -41.96 -25.15 13.61
N ALA A 81 -42.64 -26.13 14.20
CA ALA A 81 -42.14 -26.89 15.33
C ALA A 81 -40.73 -27.40 14.99
N PHE A 82 -39.72 -26.82 15.65
CA PHE A 82 -38.41 -27.42 15.74
C PHE A 82 -38.56 -28.74 16.48
N GLU A 83 -38.66 -29.83 15.73
CA GLU A 83 -38.46 -31.16 16.27
C GLU A 83 -37.03 -31.25 16.81
N PRO A 84 -36.82 -31.63 18.08
CA PRO A 84 -35.48 -31.90 18.57
C PRO A 84 -34.98 -33.14 17.83
N VAL A 85 -34.16 -32.94 16.80
CA VAL A 85 -33.32 -34.00 16.26
C VAL A 85 -32.44 -34.49 17.40
N ARG A 86 -32.85 -35.66 17.91
CA ARG A 86 -32.06 -36.52 18.79
C ARG A 86 -30.66 -36.62 18.20
N SER A 87 -29.67 -36.23 19.00
CA SER A 87 -28.28 -36.61 18.81
C SER A 87 -28.23 -38.13 18.62
N ALA A 88 -28.13 -38.55 17.36
CA ALA A 88 -27.67 -39.88 17.02
C ALA A 88 -26.16 -39.87 17.22
N GLU A 89 -25.78 -40.19 18.44
CA GLU A 89 -24.53 -40.82 18.83
C GLU A 89 -24.15 -41.84 17.73
N THR A 90 -23.29 -41.40 16.81
CA THR A 90 -22.71 -42.25 15.78
C THR A 90 -21.25 -42.42 16.13
N ALA A 91 -21.03 -43.53 16.82
CA ALA A 91 -19.85 -44.39 16.80
C ALA A 91 -18.55 -43.72 16.32
N GLU A 92 -17.67 -43.47 17.30
CA GLU A 92 -16.24 -43.36 17.08
C GLU A 92 -15.76 -44.55 16.22
N PRO A 93 -15.04 -44.34 15.11
CA PRO A 93 -14.26 -45.41 14.51
C PRO A 93 -13.14 -45.79 15.49
N PRO A 94 -12.81 -47.09 15.64
CA PRO A 94 -11.65 -47.48 16.43
C PRO A 94 -10.40 -46.90 15.77
N VAL A 95 -9.72 -46.02 16.50
CA VAL A 95 -8.33 -45.66 16.22
C VAL A 95 -7.49 -46.92 16.37
N GLU A 96 -7.25 -47.58 15.24
CA GLU A 96 -6.24 -48.62 15.13
C GLU A 96 -4.89 -47.95 15.40
N ALA A 97 -4.38 -48.20 16.61
CA ALA A 97 -3.08 -47.76 17.07
C ALA A 97 -1.98 -48.42 16.22
N ALA A 98 -1.66 -47.80 15.09
CA ALA A 98 -0.40 -48.04 14.41
C ALA A 98 0.71 -47.44 15.28
N ALA A 99 1.40 -48.32 15.99
CA ALA A 99 2.61 -48.01 16.73
C ALA A 99 3.61 -47.25 15.83
N PRO A 100 4.18 -46.12 16.26
CA PRO A 100 5.32 -45.55 15.56
C PRO A 100 6.51 -46.51 15.70
N ALA A 101 7.01 -46.99 14.57
CA ALA A 101 8.29 -47.68 14.49
C ALA A 101 9.40 -46.75 15.04
N PRO A 102 10.31 -47.25 15.91
CA PRO A 102 11.46 -46.47 16.35
C PRO A 102 12.49 -46.45 15.22
N ALA A 103 12.60 -45.33 14.51
CA ALA A 103 13.66 -45.11 13.53
C ALA A 103 14.72 -44.18 14.12
N GLU A 104 15.82 -44.82 14.52
CA GLU A 104 17.21 -44.37 14.70
C GLU A 104 17.50 -42.90 15.04
N ALA A 105 17.94 -42.73 16.29
CA ALA A 105 18.73 -41.58 16.70
C ALA A 105 20.04 -41.50 15.89
N PRO A 106 20.47 -40.30 15.43
CA PRO A 106 21.81 -40.11 14.89
C PRO A 106 22.87 -40.36 15.97
N PRO A 107 24.06 -40.89 15.61
CA PRO A 107 25.11 -41.15 16.57
C PRO A 107 25.64 -39.86 17.21
N PRO A 108 26.06 -39.90 18.49
CA PRO A 108 26.62 -38.75 19.19
C PRO A 108 27.97 -38.36 18.55
N ALA A 109 28.07 -37.10 18.14
CA ALA A 109 29.35 -36.48 17.80
C ALA A 109 30.21 -36.40 19.07
N GLU A 110 31.45 -36.87 18.96
CA GLU A 110 32.41 -36.89 20.06
C GLU A 110 32.81 -35.48 20.52
N PRO A 111 33.04 -35.28 21.84
CA PRO A 111 33.51 -34.03 22.39
C PRO A 111 35.02 -33.85 22.14
N GLY A 112 35.37 -32.91 21.27
CA GLY A 112 36.74 -32.42 21.15
C GLY A 112 37.16 -31.62 22.39
N PRO A 113 38.42 -31.75 22.86
CA PRO A 113 38.86 -31.18 24.13
C PRO A 113 39.00 -29.66 24.09
N ALA A 114 38.56 -29.06 25.19
CA ALA A 114 38.69 -27.67 25.56
C ALA A 114 40.14 -27.16 25.55
N ALA A 115 40.34 -25.92 25.10
CA ALA A 115 40.89 -24.83 25.94
C ALA A 115 41.23 -23.60 25.08
N ALA A 116 40.51 -22.50 25.29
CA ALA A 116 41.05 -21.14 25.40
C ALA A 116 39.89 -20.12 25.48
N GLN A 117 39.44 -19.84 26.69
CA GLN A 117 38.97 -18.50 27.07
C GLN A 117 40.03 -17.96 28.05
N PRO A 118 40.20 -16.66 28.31
CA PRO A 118 39.39 -15.52 27.87
C PRO A 118 40.22 -14.32 27.35
N SER A 119 39.62 -13.44 26.56
CA SER A 119 40.00 -12.03 26.53
C SER A 119 38.78 -11.22 26.11
N SER A 120 38.14 -10.59 27.09
CA SER A 120 37.22 -9.48 26.85
C SER A 120 37.96 -8.38 26.08
N PRO A 121 37.28 -7.76 25.11
CA PRO A 121 37.34 -6.32 25.01
C PRO A 121 35.98 -5.75 25.45
N GLU A 122 35.95 -5.19 26.65
CA GLU A 122 35.10 -4.02 26.95
C GLU A 122 35.58 -2.86 26.07
N VAL A 123 35.31 -2.90 24.77
CA VAL A 123 35.23 -1.80 23.78
C VAL A 123 34.66 -2.51 22.55
N GLU A 124 33.37 -2.44 22.23
CA GLU A 124 32.84 -1.34 21.44
C GLU A 124 31.32 -1.28 21.58
N LEU A 125 30.85 -0.95 22.79
CA LEU A 125 29.49 -0.43 22.99
C LEU A 125 29.42 1.02 22.47
N ALA A 126 29.83 1.24 21.21
CA ALA A 126 29.97 2.56 20.60
C ALA A 126 30.01 2.52 19.06
N ALA A 127 29.18 1.68 18.41
CA ALA A 127 28.98 1.81 16.95
C ALA A 127 27.65 1.22 16.42
N LEU A 128 26.59 1.19 17.22
CA LEU A 128 25.23 1.16 16.66
C LEU A 128 24.65 2.58 16.73
N ALA A 129 25.34 3.53 16.12
CA ALA A 129 24.66 4.75 15.72
C ALA A 129 23.52 4.31 14.78
N PRO A 130 22.28 4.80 14.96
CA PRO A 130 21.25 4.61 13.95
C PRO A 130 21.75 5.31 12.67
N THR A 131 22.36 4.56 11.76
CA THR A 131 22.69 5.04 10.43
C THR A 131 21.41 5.07 9.63
N GLU A 132 20.62 6.10 9.91
CA GLU A 132 19.70 6.79 9.03
C GLU A 132 19.05 7.84 9.93
N ALA A 133 19.40 9.10 9.70
CA ALA A 133 18.66 10.19 10.29
C ALA A 133 17.22 10.03 9.82
N VAL A 134 16.35 9.57 10.73
CA VAL A 134 14.91 9.64 10.54
C VAL A 134 14.61 11.08 10.17
N ASP A 135 14.12 11.29 8.95
CA ASP A 135 13.67 12.60 8.52
C ASP A 135 12.71 13.12 9.61
N PRO A 136 13.05 14.23 10.30
CA PRO A 136 12.26 14.70 11.44
C PRO A 136 10.85 15.13 11.04
N LEU A 137 10.58 15.30 9.73
CA LEU A 137 9.24 15.55 9.19
C LEU A 137 8.49 14.25 8.84
N ALA A 138 9.14 13.10 8.81
CA ALA A 138 8.47 11.85 8.46
C ALA A 138 7.54 11.37 9.58
N LEU A 139 6.29 11.10 9.21
CA LEU A 139 5.29 10.57 10.11
C LEU A 139 5.51 9.09 10.33
N GLN A 140 5.89 8.72 11.55
CA GLN A 140 6.07 7.33 11.92
C GLN A 140 4.83 6.79 12.63
N PHE A 141 4.34 5.66 12.17
CA PHE A 141 3.28 4.88 12.78
C PHE A 141 3.86 3.55 13.26
N PRO A 142 4.17 3.42 14.57
CA PRO A 142 4.78 2.20 15.10
C PRO A 142 3.91 0.96 14.89
N GLN A 143 2.59 1.14 14.89
CA GLN A 143 1.60 0.12 14.62
C GLN A 143 0.45 0.73 13.84
N VAL A 144 -0.11 -0.04 12.92
CA VAL A 144 -1.24 0.36 12.08
C VAL A 144 -2.29 -0.74 12.04
N SER A 145 -3.55 -0.35 11.86
CA SER A 145 -4.66 -1.26 11.57
C SER A 145 -5.09 -1.05 10.12
N VAL A 146 -4.80 -2.00 9.25
CA VAL A 146 -5.14 -1.92 7.82
C VAL A 146 -6.65 -2.00 7.64
N LEU A 147 -7.21 -1.05 6.89
CA LEU A 147 -8.65 -0.94 6.63
C LEU A 147 -9.01 -1.56 5.27
N ASP A 148 -8.19 -1.30 4.25
CA ASP A 148 -8.27 -1.87 2.90
C ASP A 148 -6.86 -1.90 2.27
N ALA A 149 -6.75 -2.22 0.99
CA ALA A 149 -5.46 -2.34 0.29
C ALA A 149 -4.76 -1.01 -0.03
N GLY A 150 -5.24 0.12 0.49
CA GLY A 150 -4.64 1.43 0.26
C GLY A 150 -4.93 2.42 1.39
N SER A 151 -5.45 1.94 2.52
CA SER A 151 -5.65 2.77 3.70
C SER A 151 -5.46 2.00 5.00
N PHE A 152 -4.96 2.71 6.01
CA PHE A 152 -4.78 2.18 7.35
C PHE A 152 -5.08 3.24 8.40
N ARG A 153 -5.40 2.78 9.61
CA ARG A 153 -5.56 3.62 10.79
C ARG A 153 -4.29 3.59 11.63
N GLY A 154 -3.79 4.77 11.98
CA GLY A 154 -2.66 4.95 12.89
C GLY A 154 -2.99 5.94 14.01
N ILE A 155 -2.06 6.10 14.95
CA ILE A 155 -2.12 7.11 16.00
C ILE A 155 -1.07 8.19 15.72
N ARG A 156 -1.50 9.44 15.58
CA ARG A 156 -0.65 10.64 15.46
C ARG A 156 -1.00 11.59 16.59
N GLN A 157 -0.01 12.04 17.37
CA GLN A 157 -0.21 13.00 18.48
C GLN A 157 -1.39 12.60 19.40
N ALA A 158 -1.44 11.33 19.80
CA ALA A 158 -2.51 10.73 20.62
C ALA A 158 -3.92 10.75 20.00
N LYS A 159 -4.07 10.97 18.69
CA LYS A 159 -5.34 10.92 17.96
C LYS A 159 -5.30 9.86 16.87
N ALA A 160 -6.44 9.19 16.67
CA ALA A 160 -6.61 8.29 15.55
C ALA A 160 -6.72 9.09 14.23
N VAL A 161 -5.93 8.69 13.24
CA VAL A 161 -5.94 9.25 11.88
C VAL A 161 -6.03 8.10 10.89
N VAL A 162 -6.79 8.31 9.81
CA VAL A 162 -6.80 7.42 8.65
C VAL A 162 -5.79 7.94 7.64
N VAL A 163 -4.86 7.09 7.24
CA VAL A 163 -3.91 7.40 6.17
C VAL A 163 -4.36 6.65 4.93
N ARG A 164 -4.56 7.39 3.83
CA ARG A 164 -4.70 6.83 2.49
C ARG A 164 -3.36 6.93 1.77
N LEU A 165 -2.99 5.85 1.09
CA LEU A 165 -1.82 5.82 0.24
C LEU A 165 -2.02 6.77 -0.96
N ALA A 166 -1.02 7.60 -1.23
CA ALA A 166 -1.00 8.43 -2.43
C ALA A 166 -0.85 7.56 -3.69
N ASP A 167 -1.23 8.11 -4.85
CA ASP A 167 -0.98 7.53 -6.17
C ASP A 167 -1.69 6.19 -6.48
N VAL A 168 -2.41 5.59 -5.53
CA VAL A 168 -3.22 4.38 -5.72
C VAL A 168 -4.63 4.54 -5.16
N ARG A 169 -5.60 3.98 -5.87
CA ARG A 169 -6.97 3.79 -5.40
C ARG A 169 -7.12 2.34 -4.92
N PRO A 170 -7.50 2.13 -3.65
CA PRO A 170 -7.70 0.78 -3.13
C PRO A 170 -8.92 0.11 -3.72
N LEU A 171 -8.91 -1.22 -3.72
CA LEU A 171 -10.12 -2.01 -3.93
C LEU A 171 -10.99 -1.92 -2.66
N PRO A 172 -12.29 -1.57 -2.76
CA PRO A 172 -13.19 -1.68 -1.62
C PRO A 172 -13.16 -3.08 -1.02
N PHE A 173 -13.30 -3.17 0.31
CA PHE A 173 -13.26 -4.44 1.04
C PHE A 173 -14.26 -5.48 0.51
N SER A 174 -15.42 -5.04 0.03
CA SER A 174 -16.46 -5.89 -0.55
C SER A 174 -16.26 -6.24 -2.03
N GLU A 175 -15.20 -5.75 -2.68
CA GLU A 175 -14.98 -6.01 -4.11
C GLU A 175 -14.84 -7.50 -4.37
N ARG A 176 -15.51 -7.94 -5.44
CA ARG A 176 -15.41 -9.29 -5.97
C ARG A 176 -14.74 -9.25 -7.34
N CYS A 177 -13.81 -10.17 -7.56
CA CYS A 177 -13.08 -10.32 -8.81
C CYS A 177 -13.36 -11.70 -9.39
N GLY A 178 -13.22 -11.85 -10.70
CA GLY A 178 -13.46 -13.09 -11.43
C GLY A 178 -13.97 -12.83 -12.84
N PRO A 179 -14.02 -13.86 -13.71
CA PRO A 179 -14.35 -13.72 -15.13
C PRO A 179 -15.63 -12.92 -15.37
N ASP A 180 -16.64 -13.14 -14.51
CA ASP A 180 -17.97 -12.55 -14.64
C ASP A 180 -18.26 -11.47 -13.58
N GLY A 181 -17.31 -11.19 -12.66
CA GLY A 181 -17.43 -10.24 -11.54
C GLY A 181 -18.45 -10.61 -10.45
N VAL A 182 -19.60 -11.19 -10.83
CA VAL A 182 -20.72 -11.60 -9.97
C VAL A 182 -21.14 -13.02 -10.37
N GLY A 183 -20.19 -13.94 -10.39
CA GLY A 183 -20.40 -15.33 -10.78
C GLY A 183 -20.01 -16.33 -9.68
N PRO A 184 -20.30 -17.63 -9.87
CA PRO A 184 -19.84 -18.70 -8.96
C PRO A 184 -18.30 -18.73 -8.85
N ASN A 185 -17.61 -18.25 -9.89
CA ASN A 185 -16.16 -18.15 -9.93
C ASN A 185 -15.64 -16.79 -9.44
N SER A 186 -16.48 -15.96 -8.80
CA SER A 186 -16.01 -14.70 -8.22
C SER A 186 -15.60 -14.85 -6.77
N TRP A 187 -14.51 -14.19 -6.39
CA TRP A 187 -13.93 -14.22 -5.04
C TRP A 187 -13.76 -12.82 -4.46
N HIS A 188 -13.67 -12.72 -3.14
CA HIS A 188 -13.53 -11.47 -2.39
C HIS A 188 -12.11 -10.91 -2.50
N CYS A 189 -11.74 -10.36 -3.65
CA CYS A 189 -10.42 -9.78 -3.88
C CYS A 189 -10.15 -8.58 -2.97
N GLY A 190 -11.15 -7.76 -2.61
CA GLY A 190 -10.96 -6.64 -1.68
C GLY A 190 -10.52 -7.10 -0.28
N GLY A 191 -11.17 -8.15 0.25
CA GLY A 191 -10.82 -8.75 1.53
C GLY A 191 -9.42 -9.39 1.52
N ILE A 192 -9.09 -10.10 0.44
CA ILE A 192 -7.75 -10.70 0.26
C ILE A 192 -6.68 -9.61 0.14
N ALA A 193 -6.93 -8.55 -0.63
CA ALA A 193 -6.00 -7.44 -0.80
C ALA A 193 -5.69 -6.75 0.53
N ARG A 194 -6.70 -6.54 1.39
CA ARG A 194 -6.51 -6.05 2.77
C ARG A 194 -5.63 -7.00 3.59
N ALA A 195 -5.87 -8.30 3.51
CA ALA A 195 -5.10 -9.31 4.23
C ALA A 195 -3.64 -9.35 3.77
N GLU A 196 -3.40 -9.27 2.46
CA GLU A 196 -2.06 -9.22 1.88
C GLU A 196 -1.30 -7.96 2.29
N LEU A 197 -1.93 -6.78 2.25
CA LEU A 197 -1.29 -5.56 2.77
C LEU A 197 -1.00 -5.67 4.28
N SER A 198 -1.92 -6.26 5.05
CA SER A 198 -1.71 -6.51 6.48
C SER A 198 -0.52 -7.42 6.75
N ARG A 199 -0.37 -8.49 5.96
CA ARG A 199 0.78 -9.41 6.03
C ARG A 199 2.07 -8.70 5.62
N PHE A 200 2.02 -7.93 4.54
CA PHE A 200 3.17 -7.17 4.06
C PHE A 200 3.63 -6.20 5.14
N ILE A 201 2.76 -5.36 5.69
CA ILE A 201 3.15 -4.42 6.76
C ILE A 201 3.62 -5.18 8.01
N GLY A 202 2.85 -6.18 8.44
CA GLY A 202 3.16 -6.98 9.63
C GLY A 202 3.24 -6.13 10.90
N ARG A 203 4.25 -6.39 11.73
CA ARG A 203 4.52 -5.62 12.98
C ARG A 203 5.54 -4.49 12.78
N ARG A 204 5.82 -4.13 11.52
CA ARG A 204 6.86 -3.15 11.19
C ARG A 204 6.28 -1.73 11.23
N PRO A 205 7.08 -0.72 11.62
CA PRO A 205 6.64 0.66 11.59
C PRO A 205 6.43 1.11 10.13
N VAL A 206 5.38 1.90 9.92
CA VAL A 206 5.12 2.56 8.64
C VAL A 206 5.60 4.01 8.73
N VAL A 207 6.37 4.45 7.74
CA VAL A 207 6.92 5.81 7.68
C VAL A 207 6.29 6.52 6.49
N CYS A 208 5.66 7.67 6.71
CA CYS A 208 4.97 8.44 5.68
C CYS A 208 5.62 9.80 5.44
N HIS A 209 5.64 10.21 4.18
CA HIS A 209 6.18 11.46 3.64
C HIS A 209 5.13 12.12 2.73
N ASP A 210 5.38 13.38 2.37
CA ASP A 210 4.54 14.17 1.44
C ASP A 210 3.05 14.20 1.83
N GLU A 211 2.75 14.41 3.12
CA GLU A 211 1.38 14.38 3.63
C GLU A 211 0.53 15.56 3.10
N ARG A 212 -0.70 15.24 2.69
CA ARG A 212 -1.76 16.21 2.42
C ARG A 212 -2.92 15.95 3.36
N ASP A 213 -3.18 16.91 4.25
CA ASP A 213 -4.30 16.85 5.18
C ASP A 213 -5.64 16.93 4.44
N VAL A 214 -6.53 15.99 4.74
CA VAL A 214 -7.93 16.01 4.33
C VAL A 214 -8.76 16.32 5.57
N SER A 215 -9.10 17.59 5.72
CA SER A 215 -9.87 18.08 6.85
C SER A 215 -11.36 18.04 6.55
N THR A 216 -12.15 17.52 7.48
CA THR A 216 -13.62 17.67 7.48
C THR A 216 -14.00 18.52 8.68
N ASN A 217 -14.69 19.64 8.45
CA ASN A 217 -15.12 20.57 9.50
C ASN A 217 -13.96 21.09 10.37
N GLY A 218 -12.81 21.38 9.76
CA GLY A 218 -11.63 21.91 10.46
C GLY A 218 -10.86 20.88 11.31
N ARG A 219 -11.23 19.59 11.25
CA ARG A 219 -10.50 18.50 11.91
C ARG A 219 -9.89 17.57 10.86
N VAL A 220 -8.57 17.39 10.93
CA VAL A 220 -7.88 16.36 10.16
C VAL A 220 -8.27 15.00 10.71
N ARG A 221 -9.04 14.24 9.92
CA ARG A 221 -9.38 12.84 10.22
C ARG A 221 -8.71 11.88 9.25
N GLU A 222 -8.31 12.41 8.10
CA GLU A 222 -7.75 11.67 7.00
C GLU A 222 -6.58 12.43 6.40
N VAL A 223 -5.56 11.70 5.99
CA VAL A 223 -4.39 12.25 5.28
C VAL A 223 -4.09 11.38 4.07
N ILE A 224 -3.62 11.99 2.99
CA ILE A 224 -3.09 11.29 1.83
C ILE A 224 -1.57 11.44 1.87
N ALA A 225 -0.83 10.33 1.84
CA ALA A 225 0.63 10.37 1.96
C ALA A 225 1.30 9.22 1.20
N ARG A 226 2.58 9.41 0.85
CA ARG A 226 3.44 8.30 0.40
C ARG A 226 4.03 7.62 1.61
N CYS A 227 3.84 6.32 1.74
CA CYS A 227 4.24 5.57 2.92
C CYS A 227 5.14 4.40 2.55
N THR A 228 6.08 4.09 3.43
CA THR A 228 7.03 3.00 3.27
C THR A 228 7.03 2.09 4.49
N VAL A 229 7.40 0.83 4.29
CA VAL A 229 7.65 -0.13 5.36
C VAL A 229 8.97 -0.86 5.10
N GLY A 230 9.94 -0.69 6.00
CA GLY A 230 11.30 -1.20 5.79
C GLY A 230 11.93 -0.76 4.46
N GLY A 231 11.68 0.49 4.06
CA GLY A 231 12.18 1.08 2.81
C GLY A 231 11.36 0.77 1.55
N ALA A 232 10.37 -0.12 1.62
CA ALA A 232 9.52 -0.44 0.47
C ALA A 232 8.31 0.50 0.38
N ASP A 233 8.09 1.13 -0.77
CA ASP A 233 6.93 1.97 -1.06
C ASP A 233 5.64 1.14 -1.10
N LEU A 234 4.67 1.50 -0.25
CA LEU A 234 3.40 0.79 -0.12
C LEU A 234 2.50 0.97 -1.35
N SER A 235 2.45 2.15 -1.94
CA SER A 235 1.65 2.42 -3.15
C SER A 235 2.17 1.60 -4.32
N LEU A 236 3.49 1.57 -4.50
CA LEU A 236 4.13 0.76 -5.53
C LEU A 236 3.89 -0.73 -5.30
N TRP A 237 4.04 -1.20 -4.06
CA TRP A 237 3.79 -2.59 -3.73
C TRP A 237 2.34 -3.00 -4.01
N VAL A 238 1.36 -2.17 -3.64
CA VAL A 238 -0.07 -2.41 -3.90
C VAL A 238 -0.34 -2.53 -5.40
N ALA A 239 0.20 -1.62 -6.21
CA ALA A 239 0.06 -1.64 -7.66
C ALA A 239 0.74 -2.88 -8.29
N ALA A 240 1.99 -3.16 -7.91
CA ALA A 240 2.77 -4.28 -8.44
C ALA A 240 2.17 -5.67 -8.15
N ASN A 241 1.36 -5.78 -7.09
CA ASN A 241 0.66 -7.01 -6.73
C ASN A 241 -0.79 -7.06 -7.25
N GLY A 242 -1.25 -6.03 -7.96
CA GLY A 242 -2.61 -5.97 -8.50
C GLY A 242 -3.70 -5.77 -7.44
N TRP A 243 -3.34 -5.17 -6.30
CA TRP A 243 -4.24 -4.94 -5.16
C TRP A 243 -4.84 -3.53 -5.14
N GLY A 244 -4.49 -2.69 -6.10
CA GLY A 244 -5.05 -1.36 -6.28
C GLY A 244 -4.92 -0.89 -7.73
N VAL A 245 -5.61 0.19 -8.04
CA VAL A 245 -5.58 0.84 -9.36
C VAL A 245 -4.79 2.13 -9.25
N PRO A 246 -3.90 2.47 -10.19
CA PRO A 246 -3.26 3.79 -10.19
C PRO A 246 -4.30 4.92 -10.10
N ALA A 247 -4.02 5.91 -9.26
CA ALA A 247 -4.80 7.14 -9.21
C ALA A 247 -4.51 8.02 -10.43
N ASP A 248 -5.38 8.99 -10.69
CA ASP A 248 -5.13 9.97 -11.75
C ASP A 248 -3.88 10.79 -11.43
N GLY A 249 -2.96 10.88 -12.39
CA GLY A 249 -1.67 11.55 -12.20
C GLY A 249 -0.64 10.76 -11.38
N ALA A 250 -0.89 9.47 -11.12
CA ALA A 250 0.11 8.61 -10.49
C ALA A 250 1.43 8.59 -11.28
N PRO A 251 2.59 8.45 -10.60
CA PRO A 251 3.88 8.32 -11.27
C PRO A 251 3.90 7.16 -12.27
N PRO A 252 4.68 7.26 -13.37
CA PRO A 252 4.79 6.20 -14.37
C PRO A 252 5.17 4.84 -13.78
N SER A 253 6.02 4.81 -12.76
CA SER A 253 6.42 3.58 -12.07
C SER A 253 5.24 2.81 -11.46
N ILE A 254 4.25 3.52 -10.89
CA ILE A 254 3.04 2.91 -10.33
C ILE A 254 2.13 2.38 -11.44
N ALA A 255 1.97 3.16 -12.51
CA ALA A 255 1.17 2.77 -13.67
C ALA A 255 1.75 1.53 -14.38
N ASP A 256 3.07 1.50 -14.57
CA ASP A 256 3.79 0.37 -15.15
C ASP A 256 3.71 -0.87 -14.27
N ALA A 257 3.88 -0.72 -12.96
CA ALA A 257 3.75 -1.83 -12.01
C ALA A 257 2.33 -2.43 -12.02
N ALA A 258 1.29 -1.60 -12.10
CA ALA A 258 -0.09 -2.07 -12.21
C ALA A 258 -0.36 -2.80 -13.54
N ARG A 259 0.20 -2.29 -14.65
CA ARG A 259 0.11 -2.95 -15.96
C ARG A 259 0.81 -4.31 -15.95
N GLU A 260 2.02 -4.38 -15.41
CA GLU A 260 2.75 -5.64 -15.26
C GLU A 260 2.00 -6.64 -14.37
N ALA A 261 1.36 -6.17 -13.29
CA ALA A 261 0.52 -7.01 -12.44
C ALA A 261 -0.67 -7.61 -13.20
N ALA A 262 -1.27 -6.83 -14.11
CA ALA A 262 -2.33 -7.31 -14.98
C ALA A 262 -1.83 -8.33 -16.01
N GLU A 263 -0.67 -8.08 -16.62
CA GLU A 263 -0.02 -9.01 -17.56
C GLU A 263 0.35 -10.35 -16.90
N ARG A 264 0.79 -10.31 -15.63
CA ARG A 264 1.08 -11.50 -14.82
C ARG A 264 -0.17 -12.19 -14.27
N ALA A 265 -1.36 -11.61 -14.48
CA ALA A 265 -2.62 -12.09 -13.91
C ALA A 265 -2.54 -12.33 -12.39
N VAL A 266 -2.03 -11.34 -11.65
CA VAL A 266 -1.98 -11.38 -10.18
C VAL A 266 -3.00 -10.44 -9.53
N GLY A 267 -3.25 -10.65 -8.25
CA GLY A 267 -4.13 -9.79 -7.47
C GLY A 267 -5.57 -9.86 -7.97
N ARG A 268 -6.15 -8.69 -8.26
CA ARG A 268 -7.49 -8.59 -8.87
C ARG A 268 -7.59 -9.17 -10.28
N HIS A 269 -6.45 -9.32 -10.97
CA HIS A 269 -6.38 -9.80 -12.35
C HIS A 269 -6.21 -11.32 -12.45
N ALA A 270 -6.03 -12.01 -11.32
CA ALA A 270 -5.99 -13.46 -11.30
C ALA A 270 -7.31 -14.05 -11.84
N PRO A 271 -7.32 -15.26 -12.42
CA PRO A 271 -8.54 -15.93 -12.88
C PRO A 271 -9.34 -16.59 -11.74
N SER A 272 -8.70 -16.80 -10.59
CA SER A 272 -9.28 -17.40 -9.38
C SER A 272 -8.64 -16.81 -8.12
N ALA A 273 -9.25 -17.07 -6.96
CA ALA A 273 -8.63 -16.74 -5.68
C ALA A 273 -7.27 -17.43 -5.54
N PRO A 274 -6.25 -16.78 -4.92
CA PRO A 274 -5.00 -17.45 -4.61
C PRO A 274 -5.25 -18.62 -3.63
N GLU A 275 -4.69 -19.79 -3.90
CA GLU A 275 -4.92 -21.02 -3.12
C GLU A 275 -4.62 -20.82 -1.62
N ALA A 276 -3.57 -20.04 -1.31
CA ALA A 276 -3.19 -19.70 0.06
C ALA A 276 -4.23 -18.88 0.84
N ALA A 277 -5.22 -18.26 0.18
CA ALA A 277 -6.24 -17.47 0.86
C ALA A 277 -7.31 -18.34 1.57
N TRP A 278 -7.44 -19.62 1.23
CA TRP A 278 -8.50 -20.49 1.75
C TRP A 278 -8.00 -21.63 2.65
N SER A 279 -6.72 -22.02 2.56
CA SER A 279 -6.18 -23.16 3.33
C SER A 279 -6.00 -22.93 4.84
N GLY A 280 -6.41 -21.78 5.38
CA GLY A 280 -6.30 -21.43 6.80
C GLY A 280 -7.61 -21.39 7.59
N ALA A 281 -8.73 -21.80 6.98
CA ALA A 281 -10.03 -21.85 7.65
C ALA A 281 -10.46 -23.32 7.87
N ASN A 282 -9.88 -23.96 8.89
CA ASN A 282 -10.39 -25.19 9.51
C ASN A 282 -10.04 -25.17 11.00
#